data_AF-A0A7W0CNK2-F1
#
_entry.id   AF-A0A7W0CNK2-F1
#
_cell.length_a   1.000
_cell.length_b   1.000
_cell.length_c   1.000
_cell.angle_alpha   90.00
_cell.angle_beta   90.00
_cell.angle_gamma   90.00
#
_symmetry.space_group_name_H-M   'P 1'
#
loop_
_entity.id
_entity.type
_entity.pdbx_description
1 polymer ?
#
loop_
_entity_poly.entity_id
_entity_poly.type
_entity_poly.pdbx_seq_one_letter_code
_entity_poly.pdbx_strand_id
1 'polypeptide(L)'
;MSRAWPFLYGRGRERGYRLLIVPGLLTDPAALGWLARAASSGRDGERAERMPDGLAVRLAVRSEVVDGELDEFGRPLRISYGVVSETAVSLRDVDAARKLAVGVYREFLDAEESFQPRTAQSLPGVRQVPAARLAAEPPAVARAVPGVTRAVPRPGPPSRLRLVAVAGAVAVALLAFLLVRSLLAGAAEHSLPTAGTVDLDLLTGANTPGSADLTVTQSDGKIYFEPPPGAGLTQGGCRRPEGPGGRARAVPGSRFCVTTPDGTAYELRVRAITPREILAEVDGP
;
A
#
# COMPACT_ATOMS: atom_id res chain seq x y z
N MET A 1 -37.41 2.94 -3.16
CA MET A 1 -36.44 3.91 -3.73
C MET A 1 -35.05 3.39 -3.45
N SER A 2 -34.21 3.24 -4.47
CA SER A 2 -32.81 2.83 -4.30
C SER A 2 -32.01 4.03 -3.79
N ARG A 3 -31.31 3.86 -2.68
CA ARG A 3 -30.38 4.87 -2.17
C ARG A 3 -28.98 4.53 -2.69
N ALA A 4 -28.24 5.55 -3.12
CA ALA A 4 -26.81 5.42 -3.42
C ALA A 4 -26.03 6.45 -2.62
N TRP A 5 -24.91 6.03 -2.06
CA TRP A 5 -24.08 6.87 -1.22
C TRP A 5 -22.72 7.08 -1.89
N PRO A 6 -22.26 8.32 -2.02
CA PRO A 6 -20.96 8.58 -2.61
C PRO A 6 -19.86 8.19 -1.63
N PHE A 7 -18.70 7.82 -2.17
CA PHE A 7 -17.47 7.66 -1.40
C PHE A 7 -16.30 8.32 -2.12
N LEU A 8 -15.24 8.58 -1.34
CA LEU A 8 -13.97 9.09 -1.83
C LEU A 8 -12.85 8.44 -1.03
N TYR A 9 -11.92 7.85 -1.77
CA TYR A 9 -10.67 7.30 -1.29
C TYR A 9 -9.53 8.01 -2.00
N GLY A 10 -8.61 8.63 -1.27
CA GLY A 10 -7.57 9.46 -1.86
C GLY A 10 -6.30 9.47 -1.03
N ARG A 11 -5.19 9.82 -1.66
CA ARG A 11 -3.89 9.99 -1.01
C ARG A 11 -3.63 11.46 -0.68
N GLY A 12 -2.94 11.75 0.42
CA GLY A 12 -2.46 13.11 0.71
C GLY A 12 -1.09 13.40 0.11
N ARG A 13 -0.60 14.63 0.29
CA ARG A 13 0.77 15.02 -0.10
C ARG A 13 1.81 14.33 0.77
N GLU A 14 1.53 14.26 2.06
CA GLU A 14 2.38 13.68 3.12
C GLU A 14 1.74 12.45 3.76
N ARG A 15 0.45 12.22 3.49
CA ARG A 15 -0.31 11.08 4.02
C ARG A 15 -0.52 9.98 2.98
N GLY A 16 -0.62 8.75 3.49
CA GLY A 16 -1.05 7.60 2.71
C GLY A 16 -2.49 7.71 2.22
N TYR A 17 -2.96 6.67 1.54
CA TYR A 17 -4.35 6.62 1.09
C TYR A 17 -5.32 6.43 2.27
N ARG A 18 -6.44 7.14 2.24
CA ARG A 18 -7.49 7.11 3.27
C ARG A 18 -8.87 7.37 2.68
N LEU A 19 -9.91 6.93 3.38
CA LEU A 19 -11.29 7.32 3.10
C LEU A 19 -11.53 8.75 3.59
N LEU A 20 -12.06 9.58 2.70
CA LEU A 20 -12.35 11.00 2.95
C LEU A 20 -13.85 11.27 2.94
N ILE A 21 -14.59 10.53 2.11
CA ILE A 21 -16.05 10.47 2.15
C ILE A 21 -16.45 9.03 2.45
N VAL A 22 -17.15 8.85 3.56
CA VAL A 22 -17.66 7.57 4.03
C VAL A 22 -19.15 7.48 3.69
N PRO A 23 -19.60 6.44 2.97
CA PRO A 23 -21.02 6.21 2.76
C PRO A 23 -21.77 6.08 4.09
N GLY A 24 -22.88 6.79 4.27
CA GLY A 24 -23.71 6.65 5.47
C GLY A 24 -24.30 5.25 5.68
N LEU A 25 -24.30 4.39 4.66
CA LEU A 25 -24.64 2.97 4.77
C LEU A 25 -23.60 2.18 5.59
N LEU A 26 -22.34 2.63 5.61
CA LEU A 26 -21.23 1.91 6.23
C LEU A 26 -20.87 2.56 7.57
N THR A 27 -21.35 1.97 8.66
CA THR A 27 -21.02 2.41 10.03
C THR A 27 -19.97 1.52 10.70
N ASP A 28 -19.76 0.31 10.19
CA ASP A 28 -18.84 -0.68 10.76
C ASP A 28 -17.41 -0.50 10.23
N PRO A 29 -16.38 -0.48 11.10
CA PRO A 29 -14.97 -0.43 10.69
C PRO A 29 -14.55 -1.51 9.68
N ALA A 30 -15.08 -2.75 9.78
CA ALA A 30 -14.71 -3.79 8.82
C ALA A 30 -15.26 -3.49 7.42
N ALA A 31 -16.47 -2.93 7.33
CA ALA A 31 -17.04 -2.43 6.09
C ALA A 31 -16.22 -1.27 5.48
N LEU A 32 -15.67 -0.37 6.29
CA LEU A 32 -14.78 0.70 5.82
C LEU A 32 -13.47 0.14 5.26
N GLY A 33 -12.86 -0.83 5.95
CA GLY A 33 -11.66 -1.52 5.46
C GLY A 33 -11.91 -2.30 4.16
N TRP A 34 -13.09 -2.90 4.02
CA TRP A 34 -13.53 -3.51 2.76
C TRP A 34 -13.63 -2.48 1.63
N LEU A 35 -14.31 -1.34 1.86
CA LEU A 35 -14.47 -0.30 0.84
C LEU A 35 -13.13 0.28 0.41
N ALA A 36 -12.20 0.54 1.35
CA ALA A 36 -10.86 1.03 1.04
C ALA A 36 -10.09 0.06 0.12
N ARG A 37 -10.15 -1.26 0.38
CA ARG A 37 -9.56 -2.29 -0.48
C ARG A 37 -10.23 -2.36 -1.85
N ALA A 38 -11.54 -2.23 -1.90
CA ALA A 38 -12.27 -2.19 -3.15
C ALA A 38 -11.80 -0.98 -3.99
N ALA A 39 -11.78 0.21 -3.41
CA ALA A 39 -11.39 1.45 -4.07
C ALA A 39 -9.91 1.49 -4.49
N SER A 40 -9.01 0.84 -3.73
CA SER A 40 -7.57 0.78 -4.04
C SER A 40 -7.19 -0.23 -5.11
N SER A 41 -8.10 -1.13 -5.50
CA SER A 41 -7.81 -2.15 -6.52
C SER A 41 -7.49 -1.61 -7.92
N GLY A 42 -7.75 -0.32 -8.17
CA GLY A 42 -7.54 0.33 -9.48
C GLY A 42 -8.46 -0.18 -10.58
N ARG A 43 -9.51 -0.94 -10.23
CA ARG A 43 -10.52 -1.44 -11.16
C ARG A 43 -11.70 -0.47 -11.21
N ASP A 44 -11.75 0.30 -12.29
CA ASP A 44 -12.88 1.15 -12.61
C ASP A 44 -14.04 0.32 -13.16
N GLY A 45 -15.27 0.80 -12.97
CA GLY A 45 -16.49 0.16 -13.45
C GLY A 45 -17.46 -0.25 -12.35
N GLU A 46 -18.50 -0.96 -12.76
CA GLU A 46 -19.59 -1.46 -11.91
C GLU A 46 -19.31 -2.91 -11.48
N ARG A 47 -19.59 -3.23 -10.22
CA ARG A 47 -19.43 -4.58 -9.69
C ARG A 47 -20.39 -4.89 -8.56
N ALA A 48 -20.76 -6.16 -8.48
CA ALA A 48 -21.43 -6.74 -7.32
C ALA A 48 -20.36 -7.22 -6.35
N GLU A 49 -20.50 -6.84 -5.09
CA GLU A 49 -19.59 -7.23 -4.01
C GLU A 49 -20.44 -7.64 -2.80
N ARG A 50 -19.83 -8.43 -1.91
CA ARG A 50 -20.44 -8.81 -0.64
C ARG A 50 -19.62 -8.21 0.50
N MET A 51 -20.28 -7.47 1.37
CA MET A 51 -19.67 -6.88 2.55
C MET A 51 -19.33 -7.97 3.59
N PRO A 52 -18.46 -7.66 4.58
CA PRO A 52 -18.09 -8.62 5.63
C PRO A 52 -19.27 -9.16 6.45
N ASP A 53 -20.32 -8.36 6.62
CA ASP A 53 -21.58 -8.73 7.28
C ASP A 53 -22.51 -9.58 6.39
N GLY A 54 -22.11 -9.86 5.15
CA GLY A 54 -22.88 -10.61 4.17
C GLY A 54 -23.81 -9.76 3.30
N LEU A 55 -23.92 -8.44 3.53
CA LEU A 55 -24.75 -7.56 2.72
C LEU A 55 -24.25 -7.49 1.28
N ALA A 56 -25.13 -7.78 0.31
CA ALA A 56 -24.83 -7.65 -1.10
C ALA A 56 -24.97 -6.18 -1.52
N VAL A 57 -23.90 -5.62 -2.07
CA VAL A 57 -23.88 -4.24 -2.56
C VAL A 57 -23.38 -4.18 -4.00
N ARG A 58 -23.78 -3.12 -4.68
CA ARG A 58 -23.28 -2.71 -5.99
C ARG A 58 -22.40 -1.49 -5.80
N LEU A 59 -21.22 -1.54 -6.41
CA LEU A 59 -20.23 -0.48 -6.36
C LEU A 59 -19.91 -0.02 -7.79
N ALA A 60 -19.95 1.28 -8.03
CA ALA A 60 -19.42 1.88 -9.25
C ALA A 60 -18.23 2.75 -8.85
N VAL A 61 -17.04 2.47 -9.41
CA VAL A 61 -15.78 3.15 -9.06
C VAL A 61 -15.17 3.79 -10.30
N ARG A 62 -14.59 4.98 -10.13
CA ARG A 62 -13.65 5.59 -11.07
C ARG A 62 -12.42 6.10 -10.36
N SER A 63 -11.30 6.06 -11.05
CA SER A 63 -10.03 6.56 -10.56
C SER A 63 -9.55 7.70 -11.46
N GLU A 64 -9.05 8.79 -10.88
CA GLU A 64 -8.47 9.89 -11.65
C GLU A 64 -7.18 10.40 -11.00
N VAL A 65 -6.29 10.93 -11.85
CA VAL A 65 -5.14 11.73 -11.43
C VAL A 65 -5.64 13.15 -11.17
N VAL A 66 -5.17 13.75 -10.08
CA VAL A 66 -5.50 15.13 -9.74
C VAL A 66 -4.46 16.05 -10.35
N ASP A 67 -4.88 16.82 -11.36
CA ASP A 67 -3.97 17.67 -12.13
C ASP A 67 -3.28 18.72 -11.24
N GLY A 68 -1.96 18.84 -11.42
CA GLY A 68 -1.13 19.82 -10.71
C GLY A 68 -0.78 19.44 -9.27
N GLU A 69 -1.37 18.37 -8.72
CA GLU A 69 -1.12 17.95 -7.34
C GLU A 69 -0.13 16.77 -7.31
N LEU A 70 0.98 16.98 -6.60
CA LEU A 70 2.04 15.99 -6.42
C LEU A 70 2.20 15.66 -4.93
N ASP A 71 2.63 14.44 -4.64
CA ASP A 71 3.08 14.07 -3.29
C ASP A 71 4.48 14.59 -2.98
N GLU A 72 4.94 14.38 -1.75
CA GLU A 72 6.30 14.72 -1.28
C GLU A 72 7.44 14.09 -2.12
N PHE A 73 7.14 13.10 -2.95
CA PHE A 73 8.08 12.41 -3.84
C PHE A 73 7.91 12.81 -5.31
N GLY A 74 7.12 13.84 -5.62
CA GLY A 74 6.86 14.32 -6.97
C GLY A 74 5.98 13.38 -7.81
N ARG A 75 5.28 12.42 -7.19
CA ARG A 75 4.34 11.52 -7.88
C ARG A 75 2.96 12.18 -7.96
N PRO A 76 2.23 12.01 -9.08
CA PRO A 76 0.88 12.55 -9.19
C PRO A 76 -0.06 11.95 -8.14
N LEU A 77 -0.85 12.82 -7.51
CA LEU A 77 -1.89 12.38 -6.61
C LEU A 77 -3.03 11.72 -7.38
N ARG A 78 -3.58 10.64 -6.80
CA ARG A 78 -4.69 9.88 -7.38
C ARG A 78 -5.80 9.76 -6.38
N ILE A 79 -7.03 9.86 -6.88
CA ILE A 79 -8.25 9.63 -6.11
C ILE A 79 -9.09 8.55 -6.79
N SER A 80 -9.76 7.76 -5.97
CA SER A 80 -10.81 6.82 -6.37
C SER A 80 -12.12 7.28 -5.74
N TYR A 81 -13.14 7.51 -6.55
CA TYR A 81 -14.45 7.94 -6.10
C TYR A 81 -15.53 7.10 -6.76
N GLY A 82 -16.73 7.17 -6.22
CA GLY A 82 -17.82 6.36 -6.75
C GLY A 82 -19.07 6.39 -5.89
N VAL A 83 -19.95 5.44 -6.14
CA VAL A 83 -21.18 5.24 -5.38
C VAL A 83 -21.33 3.79 -4.96
N VAL A 84 -21.89 3.58 -3.76
CA VAL A 84 -22.35 2.28 -3.27
C VAL A 84 -23.87 2.28 -3.13
N SER A 85 -24.53 1.19 -3.53
CA SER A 85 -25.97 0.97 -3.35
C SER A 85 -26.25 -0.50 -3.08
N GLU A 86 -27.34 -0.80 -2.39
CA GLU A 86 -27.80 -2.18 -2.16
C GLU A 86 -28.40 -2.82 -3.43
N THR A 87 -28.83 -2.02 -4.41
CA THR A 87 -29.68 -2.50 -5.51
C THR A 87 -29.03 -2.33 -6.87
N ALA A 88 -28.83 -1.08 -7.29
CA ALA A 88 -28.26 -0.73 -8.58
C ALA A 88 -27.46 0.57 -8.46
N VAL A 89 -26.41 0.65 -9.24
CA VAL A 89 -25.58 1.84 -9.44
C VAL A 89 -25.39 1.99 -10.94
N SER A 90 -25.26 3.23 -11.41
CA SER A 90 -24.84 3.50 -12.79
C SER A 90 -23.59 4.37 -12.81
N LEU A 91 -22.77 4.24 -13.85
CA LEU A 91 -21.66 5.17 -14.09
C LEU A 91 -22.10 6.65 -14.20
N ARG A 92 -23.38 6.95 -14.48
CA ARG A 92 -23.89 8.33 -14.45
C ARG A 92 -24.01 8.89 -13.04
N ASP A 93 -24.33 8.03 -12.06
CA ASP A 93 -24.38 8.43 -10.65
C ASP A 93 -22.96 8.74 -10.12
N VAL A 94 -21.94 8.15 -10.73
CA VAL A 94 -20.53 8.43 -10.43
C VAL A 94 -20.14 9.86 -10.83
N ASP A 95 -20.71 10.42 -11.88
CA ASP A 95 -20.42 11.82 -12.29
C ASP A 95 -20.94 12.83 -11.25
N ALA A 96 -22.09 12.54 -10.62
CA ALA A 96 -22.59 13.34 -9.50
C ALA A 96 -21.68 13.22 -8.26
N ALA A 97 -21.22 12.00 -7.96
CA ALA A 97 -20.25 11.76 -6.89
C ALA A 97 -18.90 12.45 -7.16
N ARG A 98 -18.48 12.56 -8.43
CA ARG A 98 -17.22 13.22 -8.83
C ARG A 98 -17.15 14.65 -8.35
N LYS A 99 -18.19 15.44 -8.60
CA LYS A 99 -18.20 16.87 -8.23
C LYS A 99 -18.01 17.06 -6.72
N LEU A 100 -18.71 16.25 -5.93
CA LEU A 100 -18.56 16.23 -4.47
C LEU A 100 -17.15 15.77 -4.06
N ALA A 101 -16.65 14.69 -4.66
CA ALA A 101 -15.35 14.12 -4.38
C ALA A 101 -14.21 15.11 -4.62
N VAL A 102 -14.18 15.79 -5.76
CA VAL A 102 -13.14 16.77 -6.09
C VAL A 102 -13.17 17.96 -5.12
N GLY A 103 -14.35 18.45 -4.76
CA GLY A 103 -14.49 19.54 -3.77
C GLY A 103 -13.93 19.13 -2.41
N VAL A 104 -14.38 17.99 -1.88
CA VAL A 104 -13.91 17.47 -0.59
C VAL A 104 -12.43 17.13 -0.61
N TYR A 105 -11.90 16.65 -1.74
CA TYR A 105 -10.48 16.34 -1.86
C TYR A 105 -9.61 17.59 -1.77
N ARG A 106 -10.03 18.70 -2.39
CA ARG A 106 -9.31 19.99 -2.27
C ARG A 106 -9.31 20.50 -0.83
N GLU A 107 -10.47 20.48 -0.18
CA GLU A 107 -10.58 20.83 1.24
C GLU A 107 -9.70 19.93 2.12
N PHE A 108 -9.57 18.64 1.76
CA PHE A 108 -8.64 17.73 2.41
C PHE A 108 -7.18 18.14 2.19
N LEU A 109 -6.77 18.49 0.98
CA LEU A 109 -5.40 18.93 0.71
C LEU A 109 -5.04 20.24 1.42
N ASP A 110 -6.02 21.14 1.61
CA ASP A 110 -5.84 22.40 2.33
C ASP A 110 -5.72 22.20 3.85
N ALA A 111 -6.30 21.13 4.38
CA ALA A 111 -6.36 20.82 5.81
C ALA A 111 -5.83 19.41 6.14
N GLU A 112 -4.81 18.93 5.42
CA GLU A 112 -4.45 17.51 5.38
C GLU A 112 -4.24 16.87 6.76
N GLU A 113 -3.61 17.59 7.68
CA GLU A 113 -3.32 17.12 9.04
C GLU A 113 -4.55 17.04 9.94
N SER A 114 -5.50 17.96 9.78
CA SER A 114 -6.66 18.12 10.67
C SER A 114 -7.97 17.61 10.05
N PHE A 115 -7.95 17.27 8.77
CA PHE A 115 -9.14 16.87 8.02
C PHE A 115 -9.77 15.61 8.61
N GLN A 116 -11.08 15.67 8.84
CA GLN A 116 -11.88 14.54 9.33
C GLN A 116 -12.71 13.94 8.19
N PRO A 117 -12.79 12.60 8.06
CA PRO A 117 -13.67 11.97 7.08
C PRO A 117 -15.12 12.45 7.24
N ARG A 118 -15.80 12.72 6.12
CA ARG A 118 -17.20 13.15 6.10
C ARG A 118 -18.11 11.96 5.83
N THR A 119 -19.18 11.83 6.61
CA THR A 119 -20.26 10.90 6.30
C THR A 119 -21.16 11.50 5.23
N ALA A 120 -21.30 10.83 4.09
CA ALA A 120 -22.18 11.27 3.03
C ALA A 120 -23.62 10.82 3.23
N GLN A 121 -24.55 11.74 2.92
CA GLN A 121 -25.95 11.41 2.72
C GLN A 121 -26.16 10.71 1.37
N SER A 122 -27.28 10.00 1.23
CA SER A 122 -27.64 9.39 -0.05
C SER A 122 -27.90 10.46 -1.11
N LEU A 123 -27.41 10.25 -2.33
CA LEU A 123 -27.68 11.14 -3.45
C LEU A 123 -29.18 11.13 -3.79
N PRO A 124 -29.85 12.30 -3.91
CA PRO A 124 -31.23 12.36 -4.35
C PRO A 124 -31.34 12.00 -5.83
N GLY A 125 -32.41 11.30 -6.22
CA GLY A 125 -32.77 11.11 -7.62
C GLY A 125 -32.02 10.01 -8.39
N VAL A 126 -31.34 9.09 -7.71
CA VAL A 126 -30.71 7.91 -8.35
C VAL A 126 -31.78 7.11 -9.07
N ARG A 127 -31.69 7.08 -10.40
CA ARG A 127 -32.73 6.51 -11.27
C ARG A 127 -32.74 5.00 -11.08
N GLN A 128 -33.90 4.44 -10.75
CA GLN A 128 -34.04 2.98 -10.71
C GLN A 128 -33.84 2.44 -12.12
N VAL A 129 -32.74 1.71 -12.33
CA VAL A 129 -32.66 0.79 -13.46
C VAL A 129 -33.47 -0.44 -13.01
N PRO A 130 -34.60 -0.76 -13.65
CA PRO A 130 -35.38 -1.92 -13.27
C PRO A 130 -34.48 -3.15 -13.28
N ALA A 131 -34.44 -3.90 -12.17
CA ALA A 131 -33.59 -5.07 -11.97
C ALA A 131 -33.88 -6.23 -12.96
N ALA A 132 -34.82 -6.05 -13.88
CA ALA A 132 -35.34 -7.04 -14.82
C ALA A 132 -34.34 -7.55 -15.88
N ARG A 133 -33.05 -7.22 -15.82
CA ARG A 133 -32.02 -7.73 -16.77
C ARG A 133 -30.81 -8.42 -16.15
N LEU A 134 -30.75 -8.61 -14.83
CA LEU A 134 -29.59 -9.22 -14.17
C LEU A 134 -29.72 -10.73 -13.87
N ALA A 135 -30.80 -11.39 -14.30
CA ALA A 135 -31.06 -12.81 -14.08
C ALA A 135 -30.97 -13.67 -15.36
N ALA A 136 -30.01 -13.37 -16.23
CA ALA A 136 -29.54 -14.35 -17.22
C ALA A 136 -28.09 -14.64 -16.90
N GLU A 137 -27.88 -15.47 -15.88
CA GLU A 137 -26.64 -16.23 -15.72
C GLU A 137 -26.41 -16.99 -17.04
N PRO A 138 -25.36 -16.67 -17.81
CA PRO A 138 -25.04 -17.45 -18.99
C PRO A 138 -24.84 -18.90 -18.53
N PRO A 139 -25.47 -19.91 -19.16
CA PRO A 139 -25.22 -21.29 -18.80
C PRO A 139 -23.72 -21.52 -18.84
N ALA A 140 -23.17 -22.07 -17.76
CA ALA A 140 -21.76 -22.40 -17.63
C ALA A 140 -21.40 -23.38 -18.77
N VAL A 141 -20.93 -22.85 -19.89
CA VAL A 141 -20.35 -23.67 -20.95
C VAL A 141 -19.00 -24.12 -20.43
N ALA A 142 -18.94 -25.37 -19.98
CA ALA A 142 -17.71 -26.07 -19.68
C ALA A 142 -16.81 -26.07 -20.92
N ARG A 143 -15.90 -25.11 -21.01
CA ARG A 143 -14.85 -25.08 -22.02
C ARG A 143 -13.77 -26.08 -21.61
N ALA A 144 -13.74 -27.22 -22.30
CA ALA A 144 -12.56 -28.06 -22.34
C ALA A 144 -11.38 -27.24 -22.87
N VAL A 145 -10.27 -27.21 -22.12
CA VAL A 145 -9.01 -26.58 -22.51
C VAL A 145 -8.12 -27.66 -23.13
N PRO A 146 -7.84 -27.64 -24.45
CA PRO A 146 -6.79 -28.47 -25.03
C PRO A 146 -5.43 -27.90 -24.61
N GLY A 147 -4.55 -28.78 -24.13
CA GLY A 147 -3.18 -28.44 -23.78
C GLY A 147 -2.41 -27.93 -25.00
N VAL A 148 -1.91 -26.69 -24.92
CA VAL A 148 -0.93 -26.15 -25.85
C VAL A 148 0.30 -25.74 -25.04
N THR A 149 1.27 -26.64 -24.99
CA THR A 149 2.63 -26.38 -24.51
C THR A 149 3.34 -25.48 -25.51
N ARG A 150 3.35 -24.17 -25.27
CA ARG A 150 4.13 -23.22 -26.07
C ARG A 150 5.51 -23.05 -25.45
N ALA A 151 6.54 -23.48 -26.17
CA ALA A 151 7.94 -23.31 -25.80
C ALA A 151 8.30 -21.81 -25.71
N VAL A 152 8.84 -21.41 -24.56
CA VAL A 152 9.33 -20.04 -24.30
C VAL A 152 10.77 -19.93 -24.84
N PRO A 153 11.06 -19.00 -25.78
CA PRO A 153 12.43 -18.76 -26.22
C PRO A 153 13.25 -18.10 -25.10
N ARG A 154 14.45 -18.64 -24.88
CA ARG A 154 15.43 -18.12 -23.92
C ARG A 154 15.98 -16.76 -24.37
N PRO A 155 16.00 -15.73 -23.51
CA PRO A 155 16.69 -14.47 -23.79
C PRO A 155 18.20 -14.68 -23.73
N GLY A 156 18.91 -14.20 -24.76
CA GLY A 156 20.37 -14.22 -24.84
C GLY A 156 21.02 -13.17 -23.91
N PRO A 157 22.31 -13.35 -23.58
CA PRO A 157 23.03 -12.45 -22.68
C PRO A 157 23.29 -11.08 -23.33
N PRO A 158 23.13 -9.97 -22.60
CA PRO A 158 23.44 -8.64 -23.12
C PRO A 158 24.95 -8.44 -23.29
N SER A 159 25.31 -7.86 -24.44
CA SER A 159 26.67 -7.54 -24.84
C SER A 159 27.27 -6.41 -24.00
N ARG A 160 28.44 -6.70 -23.40
CA ARG A 160 29.27 -5.75 -22.66
C ARG A 160 30.13 -4.94 -23.62
N LEU A 161 29.63 -3.81 -24.12
CA LEU A 161 30.50 -2.80 -24.72
C LEU A 161 29.74 -1.47 -24.83
N ARG A 162 30.35 -0.41 -24.29
CA ARG A 162 29.94 1.03 -24.27
C ARG A 162 29.34 1.52 -22.95
N LEU A 163 30.14 1.53 -21.89
CA LEU A 163 29.82 2.30 -20.67
C LEU A 163 31.10 2.85 -20.01
N VAL A 164 31.84 3.69 -20.75
CA VAL A 164 33.01 4.42 -20.21
C VAL A 164 32.88 5.95 -20.36
N ALA A 165 31.84 6.46 -21.02
CA ALA A 165 31.69 7.91 -21.22
C ALA A 165 30.73 8.63 -20.23
N VAL A 166 29.98 7.91 -19.38
CA VAL A 166 28.94 8.51 -18.52
C VAL A 166 29.39 8.71 -17.05
N ALA A 167 30.51 8.11 -16.64
CA ALA A 167 30.97 8.16 -15.24
C ALA A 167 31.49 9.55 -14.80
N GLY A 168 31.97 10.39 -15.73
CA GLY A 168 32.56 11.69 -15.40
C GLY A 168 31.53 12.76 -14.97
N ALA A 169 30.37 12.82 -15.64
CA ALA A 169 29.36 13.83 -15.35
C ALA A 169 28.60 13.56 -14.04
N VAL A 170 28.42 12.28 -13.68
CA VAL A 170 27.73 11.88 -12.45
C VAL A 170 28.57 12.20 -11.21
N ALA A 171 29.90 12.06 -11.29
CA ALA A 171 30.80 12.39 -10.18
C ALA A 171 30.78 13.88 -9.82
N VAL A 172 30.77 14.77 -10.82
CA VAL A 172 30.75 16.23 -10.59
C VAL A 172 29.38 16.67 -10.03
N ALA A 173 28.28 16.11 -10.54
CA ALA A 173 26.95 16.38 -10.01
C ALA A 173 26.77 15.87 -8.57
N LEU A 174 27.32 14.69 -8.24
CA LEU A 174 27.33 14.17 -6.88
C LEU A 174 28.17 15.03 -5.93
N LEU A 175 29.32 15.52 -6.37
CA LEU A 175 30.17 16.37 -5.54
C LEU A 175 29.50 17.72 -5.25
N ALA A 176 28.90 18.35 -6.26
CA ALA A 176 28.13 19.58 -6.10
C ALA A 176 26.92 19.38 -5.18
N PHE A 177 26.20 18.26 -5.32
CA PHE A 177 25.07 17.92 -4.47
C PHE A 177 25.49 17.69 -3.01
N LEU A 178 26.62 17.01 -2.77
CA LEU A 178 27.16 16.79 -1.44
C LEU A 178 27.62 18.10 -0.77
N LEU A 179 28.20 19.04 -1.53
CA LEU A 179 28.58 20.37 -1.03
C LEU A 179 27.36 21.22 -0.66
N VAL A 180 26.32 21.25 -1.51
CA VAL A 180 25.08 21.97 -1.20
C VAL A 180 24.38 21.37 0.02
N ARG A 181 24.36 20.03 0.14
CA ARG A 181 23.76 19.36 1.30
C ARG A 181 24.52 19.64 2.59
N SER A 182 25.85 19.69 2.56
CA SER A 182 26.66 19.99 3.75
C SER A 182 26.54 21.46 4.19
N LEU A 183 26.35 22.39 3.25
CA LEU A 183 26.03 23.79 3.55
C LEU A 183 24.62 23.96 4.14
N LEU A 184 23.65 23.15 3.72
CA LEU A 184 22.27 23.18 4.26
C LEU A 184 22.10 22.41 5.58
N ALA A 185 22.98 21.46 5.89
CA ALA A 185 22.92 20.65 7.11
C ALA A 185 23.46 21.37 8.37
N GLY A 186 23.90 22.62 8.26
CA GLY A 186 24.49 23.38 9.37
C GLY A 186 23.53 23.91 10.44
N ALA A 187 22.22 23.60 10.38
CA ALA A 187 21.24 24.20 11.30
C ALA A 187 20.15 23.24 11.83
N ALA A 188 20.36 21.91 11.77
CA ALA A 188 19.46 20.96 12.42
C ALA A 188 20.18 20.24 13.56
N GLU A 189 20.04 20.82 14.74
CA GLU A 189 20.42 20.23 16.02
C GLU A 189 19.78 18.85 16.21
N HIS A 190 20.62 17.84 16.36
CA HIS A 190 20.54 16.78 17.38
C HIS A 190 19.13 16.34 17.80
N SER A 191 18.56 15.42 17.01
CA SER A 191 17.65 14.41 17.57
C SER A 191 18.43 13.11 17.68
N LEU A 192 18.75 12.72 18.92
CA LEU A 192 19.35 11.43 19.26
C LEU A 192 18.49 10.28 18.69
N PRO A 193 19.10 9.18 18.22
CA PRO A 193 18.35 8.03 17.73
C PRO A 193 17.65 7.35 18.91
N THR A 194 16.32 7.24 18.83
CA THR A 194 15.61 6.26 19.67
C THR A 194 15.92 4.87 19.10
N ALA A 195 17.00 4.26 19.58
CA ALA A 195 17.22 2.83 19.39
C ALA A 195 16.07 2.10 20.07
N GLY A 196 15.24 1.42 19.28
CA GLY A 196 14.20 0.54 19.78
C GLY A 196 14.63 -0.91 19.58
N THR A 197 14.36 -1.76 20.55
CA THR A 197 14.39 -3.21 20.38
C THR A 197 13.00 -3.67 19.94
N VAL A 198 12.93 -4.47 18.88
CA VAL A 198 11.69 -5.18 18.53
C VAL A 198 11.84 -6.58 19.09
N ASP A 199 11.09 -6.85 20.14
CA ASP A 199 10.99 -8.19 20.73
C ASP A 199 10.18 -9.09 19.78
N LEU A 200 10.84 -10.13 19.25
CA LEU A 200 10.23 -11.09 18.34
C LEU A 200 9.20 -12.00 19.06
N ASP A 201 9.24 -12.10 20.39
CA ASP A 201 8.25 -12.86 21.18
C ASP A 201 6.87 -12.17 21.15
N LEU A 202 6.85 -10.84 21.14
CA LEU A 202 5.62 -10.05 20.98
C LEU A 202 4.98 -10.23 19.59
N LEU A 203 5.76 -10.58 18.57
CA LEU A 203 5.29 -10.72 17.19
C LEU A 203 4.84 -12.15 16.85
N THR A 204 5.39 -13.16 17.51
CA THR A 204 5.07 -14.57 17.26
C THR A 204 3.98 -15.13 18.18
N GLY A 205 3.67 -14.45 19.30
CA GLY A 205 2.59 -14.84 20.22
C GLY A 205 2.83 -16.16 20.96
N ALA A 206 4.04 -16.72 20.86
CA ALA A 206 4.43 -17.97 21.48
C ALA A 206 5.64 -17.71 22.38
N ASN A 207 5.55 -18.08 23.66
CA ASN A 207 6.69 -18.18 24.58
C ASN A 207 7.63 -19.27 24.08
N THR A 208 8.40 -18.98 23.04
CA THR A 208 9.28 -19.95 22.40
C THR A 208 10.70 -19.68 22.90
N PRO A 209 11.32 -20.60 23.65
CA PRO A 209 12.70 -20.42 24.08
C PRO A 209 13.61 -20.32 22.84
N GLY A 210 14.21 -19.15 22.61
CA GLY A 210 15.04 -18.86 21.44
C GLY A 210 14.79 -17.50 20.76
N SER A 211 14.24 -16.51 21.46
CA SER A 211 13.96 -15.20 20.88
C SER A 211 15.24 -14.50 20.41
N ALA A 212 15.21 -13.92 19.20
CA ALA A 212 16.26 -13.02 18.74
C ALA A 212 15.75 -11.58 18.92
N ASP A 213 16.51 -10.75 19.62
CA ASP A 213 16.23 -9.32 19.66
C ASP A 213 16.81 -8.65 18.42
N LEU A 214 15.95 -8.15 17.53
CA LEU A 214 16.41 -7.29 16.44
C LEU A 214 16.58 -5.87 16.95
N THR A 215 17.79 -5.32 16.80
CA THR A 215 18.02 -3.90 17.05
C THR A 215 17.53 -3.11 15.86
N VAL A 216 16.64 -2.16 16.11
CA VAL A 216 16.15 -1.23 15.09
C VAL A 216 16.93 0.06 15.19
N THR A 217 17.65 0.40 14.13
CA THR A 217 18.37 1.67 14.03
C THR A 217 17.79 2.54 12.92
N GLN A 218 17.54 3.81 13.23
CA GLN A 218 17.19 4.81 12.23
C GLN A 218 18.43 5.65 11.90
N SER A 219 18.77 5.74 10.60
CA SER A 219 19.91 6.52 10.11
C SER A 219 19.57 7.08 8.73
N ASP A 220 19.79 8.38 8.52
CA ASP A 220 19.47 9.08 7.26
C ASP A 220 18.01 8.89 6.79
N GLY A 221 17.05 8.90 7.73
CA GLY A 221 15.63 8.68 7.43
C GLY A 221 15.29 7.25 6.99
N LYS A 222 16.23 6.30 7.11
CA LYS A 222 16.03 4.89 6.79
C LYS A 222 16.05 4.05 8.05
N ILE A 223 15.25 3.00 8.06
CA ILE A 223 15.23 2.02 9.14
C ILE A 223 16.06 0.81 8.74
N TYR A 224 16.84 0.32 9.70
CA TYR A 224 17.66 -0.86 9.54
C TYR A 224 17.40 -1.83 10.69
N PHE A 225 17.39 -3.12 10.36
CA PHE A 225 17.43 -4.21 11.33
C PHE A 225 18.86 -4.72 11.45
N GLU A 226 19.26 -4.98 12.69
CA GLU A 226 20.56 -5.57 13.00
C GLU A 226 20.34 -6.78 13.91
N PRO A 227 20.82 -7.97 13.54
CA PRO A 227 20.69 -9.15 14.37
C PRO A 227 21.62 -9.08 15.59
N PRO A 228 21.30 -9.79 16.68
CA PRO A 228 22.20 -9.87 17.83
C PRO A 228 23.50 -10.62 17.43
N PRO A 229 24.60 -10.45 18.19
CA PRO A 229 25.84 -11.15 17.91
C PRO A 229 25.65 -12.67 17.81
N GLY A 230 26.14 -13.27 16.72
CA GLY A 230 25.99 -14.71 16.44
C GLY A 230 24.72 -15.11 15.69
N ALA A 231 23.77 -14.19 15.52
CA ALA A 231 22.63 -14.37 14.63
C ALA A 231 22.92 -13.82 13.21
N GLY A 232 22.22 -14.37 12.22
CA GLY A 232 22.30 -13.94 10.82
C GLY A 232 21.04 -13.21 10.38
N LEU A 233 21.19 -12.19 9.55
CA LEU A 233 20.07 -11.50 8.90
C LEU A 233 20.31 -11.41 7.40
N THR A 234 19.49 -12.10 6.61
CA THR A 234 19.57 -12.09 5.14
C THR A 234 18.30 -11.53 4.53
N GLN A 235 18.45 -10.64 3.54
CA GLN A 235 17.32 -10.08 2.81
C GLN A 235 16.82 -11.10 1.77
N GLY A 236 15.56 -11.51 1.89
CA GLY A 236 14.99 -12.64 1.13
C GLY A 236 14.24 -13.61 2.05
N GLY A 237 13.62 -14.64 1.47
CA GLY A 237 13.01 -15.72 2.26
C GLY A 237 14.06 -16.75 2.70
N CYS A 238 13.75 -17.58 3.69
CA CYS A 238 14.67 -18.55 4.33
C CYS A 238 15.12 -19.76 3.47
N ARG A 239 15.07 -19.68 2.14
CA ARG A 239 15.36 -20.82 1.25
C ARG A 239 16.85 -21.18 1.13
N ARG A 240 17.76 -20.33 1.62
CA ARG A 240 19.20 -20.60 1.78
C ARG A 240 19.79 -19.59 2.78
N PRO A 241 20.26 -20.00 3.96
CA PRO A 241 20.98 -19.09 4.85
C PRO A 241 22.32 -18.72 4.20
N GLU A 242 22.41 -17.52 3.62
CA GLU A 242 23.64 -16.98 3.05
C GLU A 242 24.49 -16.35 4.16
N GLY A 243 25.30 -17.17 4.84
CA GLY A 243 26.36 -16.72 5.75
C GLY A 243 25.94 -15.80 6.91
N PRO A 244 26.90 -15.25 7.68
CA PRO A 244 26.59 -14.25 8.71
C PRO A 244 26.16 -12.95 8.03
N GLY A 245 24.85 -12.81 7.81
CA GLY A 245 24.27 -11.60 7.27
C GLY A 245 24.30 -10.45 8.27
N GLY A 246 24.65 -9.25 7.80
CA GLY A 246 24.75 -8.04 8.61
C GLY A 246 23.47 -7.19 8.60
N ARG A 247 23.63 -5.92 8.98
CA ARG A 247 22.57 -4.89 8.99
C ARG A 247 21.81 -4.83 7.65
N ALA A 248 20.49 -4.95 7.68
CA ALA A 248 19.63 -4.91 6.49
C ALA A 248 18.62 -3.77 6.55
N ARG A 249 18.32 -3.14 5.40
CA ARG A 249 17.39 -2.01 5.32
C ARG A 249 15.94 -2.50 5.29
N ALA A 250 15.12 -2.03 6.23
CA ALA A 250 13.69 -2.31 6.28
C ALA A 250 12.91 -1.43 5.29
N VAL A 251 12.10 -2.05 4.43
CA VAL A 251 11.13 -1.35 3.57
C VAL A 251 9.78 -2.08 3.59
N PRO A 252 8.63 -1.40 3.46
CA PRO A 252 7.36 -2.09 3.37
C PRO A 252 7.36 -3.14 2.24
N GLY A 253 6.96 -4.37 2.56
CA GLY A 253 6.97 -5.53 1.67
C GLY A 253 8.28 -6.33 1.63
N SER A 254 9.36 -5.87 2.26
CA SER A 254 10.60 -6.69 2.35
C SER A 254 10.41 -7.91 3.25
N ARG A 255 11.12 -8.98 2.88
CA ARG A 255 11.21 -10.23 3.62
C ARG A 255 12.64 -10.42 4.08
N PHE A 256 12.83 -10.89 5.30
CA PHE A 256 14.12 -11.22 5.85
C PHE A 256 14.09 -12.62 6.42
N CYS A 257 15.19 -13.36 6.28
CA CYS A 257 15.43 -14.53 7.08
C CYS A 257 16.30 -14.13 8.26
N VAL A 258 15.79 -14.37 9.47
CA VAL A 258 16.53 -14.19 10.73
C VAL A 258 16.94 -15.57 11.20
N THR A 259 18.24 -15.80 11.37
CA THR A 259 18.77 -17.06 11.89
C THR A 259 19.34 -16.82 13.28
N THR A 260 18.79 -17.48 14.30
CA THR A 260 19.24 -17.42 15.69
C THR A 260 20.59 -18.13 15.88
N PRO A 261 21.32 -17.89 16.99
CA PRO A 261 22.62 -18.53 17.23
C PRO A 261 22.57 -20.06 17.33
N ASP A 262 21.42 -20.64 17.69
CA ASP A 262 21.18 -22.10 17.71
C ASP A 262 20.83 -22.68 16.32
N GLY A 263 20.73 -21.84 15.30
CA GLY A 263 20.47 -22.24 13.90
C GLY A 263 18.99 -22.25 13.50
N THR A 264 18.07 -21.87 14.39
CA THR A 264 16.65 -21.73 14.05
C THR A 264 16.44 -20.53 13.11
N ALA A 265 15.57 -20.68 12.11
CA ALA A 265 15.33 -19.65 11.10
C ALA A 265 13.88 -19.19 11.08
N TYR A 266 13.67 -17.88 11.02
CA TYR A 266 12.37 -17.22 11.01
C TYR A 266 12.25 -16.30 9.79
N GLU A 267 11.09 -16.28 9.13
CA GLU A 267 10.82 -15.32 8.05
C GLU A 267 10.11 -14.08 8.61
N LEU A 268 10.80 -12.94 8.60
CA LEU A 268 10.25 -11.65 8.98
C LEU A 268 9.72 -10.93 7.73
N ARG A 269 8.44 -10.54 7.74
CA ARG A 269 7.82 -9.72 6.70
C ARG A 269 7.45 -8.35 7.22
N VAL A 270 8.05 -7.31 6.66
CA VAL A 270 7.69 -5.93 7.01
C VAL A 270 6.40 -5.55 6.29
N ARG A 271 5.31 -5.34 7.02
CA ARG A 271 4.02 -4.92 6.45
C ARG A 271 3.95 -3.41 6.27
N ALA A 272 4.33 -2.67 7.30
CA ALA A 272 4.35 -1.22 7.28
C ALA A 272 5.43 -0.66 8.19
N ILE A 273 5.91 0.53 7.85
CA ILE A 273 6.81 1.33 8.69
C ILE A 273 6.10 2.66 8.92
N THR A 274 5.84 3.00 10.17
CA THR A 274 5.26 4.29 10.56
C THR A 274 6.28 5.07 11.41
N PRO A 275 6.10 6.38 11.61
CA PRO A 275 6.98 7.15 12.50
C PRO A 275 7.02 6.67 13.96
N ARG A 276 6.02 5.88 14.40
CA ARG A 276 5.90 5.42 15.80
C ARG A 276 6.11 3.92 15.97
N GLU A 277 5.82 3.13 14.95
CA GLU A 277 5.76 1.67 15.04
C GLU A 277 6.20 1.01 13.73
N ILE A 278 6.87 -0.13 13.86
CA ILE A 278 7.15 -1.05 12.75
C ILE A 278 6.17 -2.20 12.86
N LEU A 279 5.33 -2.37 11.84
CA LEU A 279 4.43 -3.51 11.74
C LEU A 279 5.13 -4.60 10.93
N ALA A 280 5.54 -5.65 11.62
CA ALA A 280 6.11 -6.84 11.02
C ALA A 280 5.27 -8.07 11.35
N GLU A 281 5.31 -9.07 10.48
CA GLU A 281 4.74 -10.39 10.67
C GLU A 281 5.89 -11.39 10.65
N VAL A 282 5.89 -12.31 11.61
CA VAL A 282 6.92 -13.35 11.69
C VAL A 282 6.24 -14.67 11.38
N ASP A 283 6.70 -15.33 10.32
CA ASP A 283 6.34 -16.70 10.03
C ASP A 283 7.36 -17.59 10.77
N GLY A 284 6.88 -18.42 11.70
CA GLY A 284 7.69 -19.41 12.41
C GLY A 284 8.23 -20.51 11.49
N PRO A 285 9.15 -21.34 12.00
CA PRO A 285 9.69 -22.48 11.25
C PRO A 285 8.63 -23.49 10.78
#